data_AF-A0A7K3XJR1-F1
#
_entry.id   AF-A0A7K3XJR1-F1
#
_cell.length_a   1.000
_cell.length_b   1.000
_cell.length_c   1.000
_cell.angle_alpha   90.00
_cell.angle_beta   90.00
_cell.angle_gamma   90.00
#
_symmetry.space_group_name_H-M   'P 1'
#
loop_
_entity.id
_entity.type
_entity.pdbx_description
1 polymer ?
#
loop_
_entity_poly.entity_id
_entity_poly.type
_entity_poly.pdbx_seq_one_letter_code
_entity_poly.pdbx_strand_id
1 'polypeptide(L)'
;MEREEALALLKTDTKSDEFYKLISRSNEQSRKQFGSKGLVFAQIGMNAEPCSKNCGFCSLGSSHYSVEERWQKGIDTIVPEVHQLLEEGMNDFFLMATADYPIKKFIEISTEVRKHLPNHVRFVANVGDFDLETAKEFKEIGITGAYHIKRFREGIDTLINPEIREQTIENIVNAGLELYYCIEPVGPEHTYDEILDMIYFAKQFPIDAMAVMRRIPVPGTPLFSNGQINAMELTKIVAVTNLVIKPSRSMNVHEPTQMSLLAGVNQLYAEVGANPRDTSSDTKDGRGFTPTMAWQMLAEGGYFSENN
;
A
#
# COMPACT_ATOMS: atom_id res chain seq x y z
N MET A 1 -13.20 -10.13 -17.29
CA MET A 1 -14.29 -9.80 -16.37
C MET A 1 -14.80 -8.44 -16.77
N GLU A 2 -16.09 -8.39 -17.10
CA GLU A 2 -16.81 -7.17 -17.44
C GLU A 2 -17.24 -6.43 -16.17
N ARG A 3 -17.58 -5.15 -16.30
CA ARG A 3 -17.89 -4.30 -15.14
C ARG A 3 -19.11 -4.78 -14.38
N GLU A 4 -20.16 -5.20 -15.08
CA GLU A 4 -21.41 -5.67 -14.48
C GLU A 4 -21.19 -6.95 -13.66
N GLU A 5 -20.34 -7.85 -14.16
CA GLU A 5 -19.95 -9.08 -13.47
C GLU A 5 -19.18 -8.77 -12.19
N ALA A 6 -18.17 -7.89 -12.26
CA ALA A 6 -17.39 -7.46 -11.10
C ALA A 6 -18.27 -6.74 -10.05
N LEU A 7 -19.22 -5.91 -10.49
CA LEU A 7 -20.18 -5.24 -9.61
C LEU A 7 -21.09 -6.24 -8.90
N ALA A 8 -21.56 -7.27 -9.61
CA ALA A 8 -22.36 -8.33 -9.02
C ALA A 8 -21.57 -9.09 -7.95
N LEU A 9 -20.28 -9.36 -8.18
CA LEU A 9 -19.40 -9.97 -7.19
C LEU A 9 -19.20 -9.08 -5.94
N LEU A 10 -19.02 -7.77 -6.10
CA LEU A 10 -18.94 -6.83 -4.95
C LEU A 10 -20.23 -6.81 -4.12
N LYS A 11 -21.38 -6.97 -4.78
CA LYS A 11 -22.70 -7.02 -4.13
C LYS A 11 -23.00 -8.36 -3.45
N THR A 12 -22.11 -9.34 -3.50
CA THR A 12 -22.29 -10.63 -2.82
C THR A 12 -22.39 -10.44 -1.30
N ASP A 13 -23.40 -11.07 -0.70
CA ASP A 13 -23.53 -11.14 0.77
C ASP A 13 -22.37 -11.94 1.34
N THR A 14 -21.61 -11.34 2.26
CA THR A 14 -20.45 -11.96 2.89
C THR A 14 -20.79 -13.21 3.71
N LYS A 15 -22.07 -13.49 3.98
CA LYS A 15 -22.52 -14.67 4.73
C LYS A 15 -23.07 -15.79 3.84
N SER A 16 -23.05 -15.64 2.52
CA SER A 16 -23.61 -16.62 1.59
C SER A 16 -22.57 -17.62 1.06
N ASP A 17 -23.04 -18.71 0.46
CA ASP A 17 -22.18 -19.70 -0.20
C ASP A 17 -21.38 -19.08 -1.36
N GLU A 18 -21.96 -18.09 -2.04
CA GLU A 18 -21.37 -17.35 -3.15
C GLU A 18 -20.14 -16.56 -2.70
N PHE A 19 -20.14 -16.02 -1.48
CA PHE A 19 -18.95 -15.39 -0.90
C PHE A 19 -17.80 -16.39 -0.81
N TYR A 20 -18.03 -17.57 -0.23
CA TYR A 20 -16.97 -18.58 -0.11
C TYR A 20 -16.50 -19.11 -1.48
N LYS A 21 -17.40 -19.23 -2.46
CA LYS A 21 -17.03 -19.54 -3.85
C LYS A 21 -16.15 -18.45 -4.46
N LEU A 22 -16.49 -17.17 -4.27
CA LEU A 22 -15.69 -16.03 -4.71
C LEU A 22 -14.28 -16.06 -4.10
N ILE A 23 -14.18 -16.25 -2.79
CA ILE A 23 -12.90 -16.36 -2.07
C ILE A 23 -12.07 -17.53 -2.64
N SER A 24 -12.68 -18.70 -2.81
CA SER A 24 -12.02 -19.87 -3.40
C SER A 24 -11.51 -19.60 -4.82
N ARG A 25 -12.27 -18.88 -5.65
CA ARG A 25 -11.87 -18.54 -7.03
C ARG A 25 -10.71 -17.57 -7.07
N SER A 26 -10.72 -16.55 -6.20
CA SER A 26 -9.60 -15.62 -6.07
C SER A 26 -8.32 -16.34 -5.63
N ASN A 27 -8.42 -17.22 -4.63
CA ASN A 27 -7.28 -18.01 -4.19
C ASN A 27 -6.77 -18.96 -5.28
N GLU A 28 -7.65 -19.64 -6.00
CA GLU A 28 -7.26 -20.49 -7.14
C GLU A 28 -6.42 -19.70 -8.16
N GLN A 29 -6.81 -18.45 -8.46
CA GLN A 29 -6.04 -17.57 -9.33
C GLN A 29 -4.65 -17.26 -8.76
N SER A 30 -4.58 -16.81 -7.51
CA SER A 30 -3.29 -16.53 -6.86
C SER A 30 -2.39 -17.74 -6.78
N ARG A 31 -2.93 -18.95 -6.54
CA ARG A 31 -2.14 -20.18 -6.53
C ARG A 31 -1.61 -20.57 -7.90
N LYS A 32 -2.38 -20.35 -8.96
CA LYS A 32 -1.90 -20.55 -10.34
C LYS A 32 -0.78 -19.58 -10.69
N GLN A 33 -0.86 -18.33 -10.22
CA GLN A 33 0.11 -17.29 -10.54
C GLN A 33 1.37 -17.36 -9.66
N PHE A 34 1.21 -17.50 -8.34
CA PHE A 34 2.28 -17.36 -7.35
C PHE A 34 2.69 -18.69 -6.70
N GLY A 35 1.91 -19.76 -6.88
CA GLY A 35 2.15 -21.03 -6.19
C GLY A 35 2.07 -20.87 -4.67
N SER A 36 3.16 -21.21 -3.99
CA SER A 36 3.34 -21.02 -2.54
C SER A 36 4.30 -19.88 -2.21
N LYS A 37 4.64 -19.02 -3.19
CA LYS A 37 5.53 -17.90 -2.96
C LYS A 37 4.82 -16.78 -2.19
N GLY A 38 5.32 -16.50 -0.99
CA GLY A 38 4.98 -15.33 -0.21
C GLY A 38 5.97 -14.18 -0.42
N LEU A 39 5.56 -12.97 -0.07
CA LEU A 39 6.41 -11.78 -0.06
C LEU A 39 6.13 -10.93 1.18
N VAL A 40 7.17 -10.33 1.75
CA VAL A 40 7.05 -9.35 2.82
C VAL A 40 7.64 -8.03 2.35
N PHE A 41 6.82 -6.99 2.37
CA PHE A 41 7.25 -5.64 2.01
C PHE A 41 7.40 -4.84 3.30
N ALA A 42 8.52 -4.16 3.48
CA ALA A 42 8.74 -3.34 4.67
C ALA A 42 8.78 -1.86 4.30
N GLN A 43 8.39 -1.00 5.23
CA GLN A 43 8.35 0.43 4.99
C GLN A 43 8.88 1.25 6.16
N ILE A 44 9.55 2.36 5.83
CA ILE A 44 10.01 3.38 6.79
C ILE A 44 9.41 4.73 6.41
N GLY A 45 8.70 5.33 7.36
CA GLY A 45 8.28 6.73 7.29
C GLY A 45 9.43 7.69 7.65
N MET A 46 9.78 8.59 6.73
CA MET A 46 10.87 9.55 6.84
C MET A 46 10.51 10.80 7.65
N ASN A 47 9.24 11.19 7.67
CA ASN A 47 8.81 12.39 8.37
C ASN A 47 7.37 12.29 8.86
N ALA A 48 7.08 13.04 9.92
CA ALA A 48 5.72 13.32 10.37
C ALA A 48 5.57 14.83 10.44
N GLU A 49 4.95 15.43 9.43
CA GLU A 49 4.73 16.87 9.35
C GLU A 49 3.33 17.16 8.79
N PRO A 50 2.74 18.33 9.13
CA PRO A 50 1.49 18.77 8.52
C PRO A 50 1.59 18.79 6.99
N CYS A 51 0.72 18.03 6.34
CA CYS A 51 0.70 17.81 4.91
C CYS A 51 -0.43 18.63 4.25
N SER A 52 -0.07 19.40 3.23
CA SER A 52 -0.92 20.31 2.47
C SER A 52 -2.08 19.60 1.76
N LYS A 53 -1.92 18.32 1.45
CA LYS A 53 -2.96 17.49 0.80
C LYS A 53 -4.18 17.27 1.69
N ASN A 54 -4.03 17.50 3.01
CA ASN A 54 -5.12 17.61 3.99
C ASN A 54 -6.19 16.50 3.90
N CYS A 55 -5.77 15.27 3.63
CA CYS A 55 -6.67 14.14 3.44
C CYS A 55 -7.46 13.83 4.72
N GLY A 56 -8.79 13.83 4.67
CA GLY A 56 -9.66 13.71 5.85
C GLY A 56 -9.59 12.38 6.62
N PHE A 57 -8.80 11.41 6.14
CA PHE A 57 -8.54 10.13 6.77
C PHE A 57 -7.13 10.01 7.37
N CYS A 58 -6.30 11.04 7.24
CA CYS A 58 -4.86 10.99 7.52
C CYS A 58 -4.51 11.85 8.74
N SER A 59 -3.79 11.28 9.72
CA SER A 59 -3.33 12.03 10.91
C SER A 59 -2.38 13.18 10.59
N LEU A 60 -1.80 13.18 9.39
CA LEU A 60 -0.86 14.19 8.93
C LEU A 60 -1.54 15.35 8.19
N GLY A 61 -2.87 15.36 8.00
CA GLY A 61 -3.55 16.44 7.30
C GLY A 61 -3.38 17.79 8.00
N SER A 62 -3.00 18.84 7.26
CA SER A 62 -2.55 20.11 7.86
C SER A 62 -3.57 20.80 8.78
N SER A 63 -4.87 20.68 8.49
CA SER A 63 -5.95 21.28 9.30
C SER A 63 -6.35 20.46 10.54
N HIS A 64 -5.95 19.19 10.58
CA HIS A 64 -6.33 18.21 11.62
C HIS A 64 -5.14 17.33 12.02
N TYR A 65 -3.94 17.92 12.00
CA TYR A 65 -2.70 17.22 12.34
C TYR A 65 -2.79 16.72 13.78
N SER A 66 -2.67 15.41 13.96
CA SER A 66 -2.97 14.73 15.22
C SER A 66 -1.81 13.85 15.74
N VAL A 67 -0.62 14.00 15.18
CA VAL A 67 0.60 13.37 15.68
C VAL A 67 1.26 14.29 16.71
N GLU A 68 1.85 13.73 17.77
CA GLU A 68 2.36 14.50 18.91
C GLU A 68 3.49 15.46 18.54
N GLU A 69 4.41 15.03 17.69
CA GLU A 69 5.61 15.78 17.34
C GLU A 69 5.85 15.86 15.84
N ARG A 70 6.46 16.97 15.41
CA ARG A 70 6.96 17.14 14.05
C ARG A 70 8.42 16.72 13.96
N TRP A 71 8.73 15.84 13.02
CA TRP A 71 10.08 15.32 12.88
C TRP A 71 10.39 14.89 11.46
N GLN A 72 11.69 14.82 11.17
CA GLN A 72 12.25 14.22 9.96
C GLN A 72 13.44 13.34 10.36
N LYS A 73 13.49 12.11 9.86
CA LYS A 73 14.61 11.19 10.09
C LYS A 73 15.80 11.58 9.21
N GLY A 74 16.98 11.51 9.81
CA GLY A 74 18.26 11.56 9.09
C GLY A 74 18.69 10.17 8.66
N ILE A 75 19.74 10.12 7.83
CA ILE A 75 20.32 8.85 7.37
C ILE A 75 20.81 7.98 8.54
N ASP A 76 21.32 8.60 9.61
CA ASP A 76 21.80 7.93 10.82
C ASP A 76 20.70 7.17 11.58
N THR A 77 19.42 7.50 11.33
CA THR A 77 18.26 6.78 11.89
C THR A 77 17.72 5.75 10.89
N ILE A 78 17.66 6.10 9.60
CA ILE A 78 17.05 5.24 8.57
C ILE A 78 17.91 3.99 8.34
N VAL A 79 19.23 4.12 8.25
CA VAL A 79 20.12 2.99 7.94
C VAL A 79 20.05 1.87 8.97
N PRO A 80 20.12 2.13 10.29
CA PRO A 80 19.91 1.09 11.30
C PRO A 80 18.55 0.36 11.18
N GLU A 81 17.47 1.10 10.92
CA GLU A 81 16.14 0.51 10.72
C GLU A 81 16.07 -0.37 9.47
N VAL A 82 16.71 0.06 8.37
CA VAL A 82 16.85 -0.76 7.15
C VAL A 82 17.57 -2.07 7.45
N HIS A 83 18.67 -2.01 8.21
CA HIS A 83 19.41 -3.22 8.59
C HIS A 83 18.57 -4.18 9.44
N GLN A 84 17.81 -3.66 10.40
CA GLN A 84 16.87 -4.46 11.18
C GLN A 84 15.83 -5.16 10.27
N LEU A 85 15.22 -4.43 9.34
CA LEU A 85 14.23 -4.99 8.42
C LEU A 85 14.83 -6.06 7.48
N LEU A 86 16.10 -5.90 7.07
CA LEU A 86 16.83 -6.89 6.30
C LEU A 86 17.06 -8.18 7.10
N GLU A 87 17.47 -8.06 8.37
CA GLU A 87 17.71 -9.20 9.26
C GLU A 87 16.42 -10.01 9.49
N GLU A 88 15.27 -9.33 9.54
CA GLU A 88 13.96 -9.96 9.70
C GLU A 88 13.35 -10.50 8.38
N GLY A 89 14.01 -10.25 7.24
CA GLY A 89 13.71 -10.88 5.95
C GLY A 89 12.66 -10.18 5.09
N MET A 90 12.87 -8.91 4.71
CA MET A 90 12.05 -8.24 3.70
C MET A 90 12.43 -8.57 2.25
N ASN A 91 11.46 -8.51 1.33
CA ASN A 91 11.66 -8.65 -0.12
C ASN A 91 11.69 -7.29 -0.84
N ASP A 92 10.84 -6.35 -0.42
CA ASP A 92 10.74 -5.03 -1.04
C ASP A 92 10.75 -3.99 0.10
N PHE A 93 11.47 -2.90 -0.09
CA PHE A 93 11.65 -1.83 0.88
C PHE A 93 11.06 -0.51 0.37
N PHE A 94 10.18 0.09 1.15
CA PHE A 94 9.51 1.34 0.85
C PHE A 94 10.08 2.45 1.70
N LEU A 95 10.55 3.51 1.06
CA LEU A 95 10.90 4.75 1.74
C LEU A 95 9.78 5.76 1.52
N MET A 96 9.12 6.14 2.62
CA MET A 96 7.89 6.92 2.57
C MET A 96 8.09 8.32 3.12
N ALA A 97 7.54 9.32 2.44
CA ALA A 97 7.53 10.69 2.92
C ALA A 97 6.17 11.35 2.66
N THR A 98 5.84 12.37 3.45
CA THR A 98 4.65 13.20 3.17
C THR A 98 4.76 13.86 1.80
N ALA A 99 3.62 14.24 1.21
CA ALA A 99 3.60 14.83 -0.13
C ALA A 99 4.39 16.14 -0.28
N ASP A 100 4.59 16.88 0.82
CA ASP A 100 5.35 18.15 0.81
C ASP A 100 6.85 17.96 1.06
N TYR A 101 7.31 16.72 1.25
CA TYR A 101 8.72 16.46 1.52
C TYR A 101 9.59 16.83 0.30
N PRO A 102 10.69 17.59 0.47
CA PRO A 102 11.48 18.06 -0.66
C PRO A 102 12.07 16.90 -1.48
N ILE A 103 11.70 16.80 -2.76
CA ILE A 103 12.13 15.71 -3.66
C ILE A 103 13.66 15.59 -3.74
N LYS A 104 14.39 16.71 -3.81
CA LYS A 104 15.87 16.67 -3.82
C LYS A 104 16.44 15.97 -2.58
N LYS A 105 15.90 16.28 -1.41
CA LYS A 105 16.31 15.65 -0.14
C LYS A 105 15.91 14.17 -0.11
N PHE A 106 14.77 13.81 -0.69
CA PHE A 106 14.34 12.41 -0.84
C PHE A 106 15.33 11.61 -1.69
N ILE A 107 15.78 12.18 -2.82
CA ILE A 107 16.75 11.57 -3.74
C ILE A 107 18.12 11.40 -3.05
N GLU A 108 18.60 12.43 -2.35
CA GLU A 108 19.84 12.35 -1.57
C GLU A 108 19.82 11.20 -0.56
N ILE A 109 18.77 11.11 0.25
CA ILE A 109 18.64 10.04 1.25
C ILE A 109 18.47 8.68 0.59
N SER A 110 17.66 8.59 -0.48
CA SER A 110 17.44 7.35 -1.21
C SER A 110 18.74 6.82 -1.83
N THR A 111 19.59 7.71 -2.34
CA THR A 111 20.91 7.36 -2.88
C THR A 111 21.80 6.72 -1.80
N GLU A 112 21.78 7.28 -0.59
CA GLU A 112 22.52 6.69 0.54
C GLU A 112 21.92 5.35 0.97
N VAL A 113 20.59 5.27 1.15
CA VAL A 113 19.89 4.04 1.54
C VAL A 113 20.14 2.90 0.54
N ARG A 114 20.18 3.19 -0.76
CA ARG A 114 20.42 2.17 -1.80
C ARG A 114 21.74 1.42 -1.58
N LYS A 115 22.77 2.04 -1.01
CA LYS A 115 24.07 1.40 -0.71
C LYS A 115 23.95 0.28 0.33
N HIS A 116 22.90 0.29 1.14
CA HIS A 116 22.65 -0.68 2.21
C HIS A 116 21.67 -1.79 1.78
N LEU A 117 21.02 -1.67 0.63
CA LEU A 117 20.05 -2.64 0.13
C LEU A 117 20.72 -3.67 -0.79
N PRO A 118 20.53 -4.97 -0.53
CA PRO A 118 20.92 -6.01 -1.48
C PRO A 118 20.24 -5.82 -2.85
N ASN A 119 20.86 -6.33 -3.91
CA ASN A 119 20.30 -6.24 -5.28
C ASN A 119 18.99 -7.01 -5.47
N HIS A 120 18.73 -8.02 -4.65
CA HIS A 120 17.49 -8.78 -4.70
C HIS A 120 16.33 -8.07 -3.98
N VAL A 121 16.61 -7.06 -3.15
CA VAL A 121 15.59 -6.27 -2.48
C VAL A 121 15.16 -5.12 -3.39
N ARG A 122 13.88 -5.09 -3.73
CA ARG A 122 13.29 -3.99 -4.50
C ARG A 122 13.27 -2.73 -3.63
N PHE A 123 13.59 -1.60 -4.23
CA PHE A 123 13.56 -0.32 -3.55
C PHE A 123 12.46 0.55 -4.14
N VAL A 124 11.49 0.94 -3.31
CA VAL A 124 10.24 1.57 -3.74
C VAL A 124 10.13 2.98 -3.15
N ALA A 125 9.90 3.96 -4.01
CA ALA A 125 9.59 5.32 -3.59
C ALA A 125 8.11 5.47 -3.24
N ASN A 126 7.80 6.10 -2.10
CA ASN A 126 6.44 6.52 -1.74
C ASN A 126 6.49 7.98 -1.29
N VAL A 127 6.33 8.89 -2.24
CA VAL A 127 6.46 10.34 -2.04
C VAL A 127 5.34 11.06 -2.79
N GLY A 128 5.30 12.40 -2.70
CA GLY A 128 4.33 13.25 -3.40
C GLY A 128 4.30 13.06 -4.92
N ASP A 129 3.45 13.84 -5.60
CA ASP A 129 3.36 13.82 -7.05
C ASP A 129 4.68 14.29 -7.70
N PHE A 130 5.09 13.66 -8.80
CA PHE A 130 6.34 13.97 -9.50
C PHE A 130 6.24 13.80 -11.03
N ASP A 131 7.19 14.41 -11.73
CA ASP A 131 7.28 14.40 -13.19
C ASP A 131 8.11 13.24 -13.74
N LEU A 132 8.15 13.11 -15.08
CA LEU A 132 8.89 12.04 -15.75
C LEU A 132 10.40 12.12 -15.51
N GLU A 133 10.97 13.33 -15.40
CA GLU A 133 12.40 13.50 -15.17
C GLU A 133 12.79 13.01 -13.77
N THR A 134 12.00 13.34 -12.75
CA THR A 134 12.14 12.78 -11.40
C THR A 134 12.02 11.25 -11.41
N ALA A 135 11.07 10.70 -12.16
CA ALA A 135 10.90 9.25 -12.28
C ALA A 135 12.12 8.55 -12.92
N LYS A 136 12.76 9.19 -13.92
CA LYS A 136 14.01 8.70 -14.51
C LYS A 136 15.17 8.79 -13.52
N GLU A 137 15.28 9.90 -12.79
CA GLU A 137 16.31 10.08 -11.76
C GLU A 137 16.20 9.02 -10.65
N PHE A 138 14.98 8.68 -10.22
CA PHE A 138 14.75 7.55 -9.31
C PHE A 138 15.38 6.26 -9.83
N LYS A 139 15.19 5.94 -11.11
CA LYS A 139 15.78 4.76 -11.73
C LYS A 139 17.31 4.79 -11.74
N GLU A 140 17.89 5.96 -12.01
CA GLU A 140 19.35 6.17 -12.03
C GLU A 140 19.99 5.92 -10.66
N ILE A 141 19.30 6.32 -9.58
CA ILE A 141 19.78 6.08 -8.20
C ILE A 141 19.42 4.69 -7.66
N GLY A 142 18.86 3.81 -8.49
CA GLY A 142 18.58 2.40 -8.15
C GLY A 142 17.24 2.15 -7.45
N ILE A 143 16.31 3.10 -7.47
CA ILE A 143 14.90 2.82 -7.13
C ILE A 143 14.31 1.96 -8.24
N THR A 144 13.66 0.86 -7.86
CA THR A 144 13.14 -0.15 -8.79
C THR A 144 11.65 0.03 -9.07
N GLY A 145 10.94 0.76 -8.21
CA GLY A 145 9.51 1.00 -8.36
C GLY A 145 9.02 2.20 -7.58
N ALA A 146 7.76 2.55 -7.79
CA ALA A 146 7.09 3.60 -7.03
C ALA A 146 5.69 3.15 -6.62
N TYR A 147 5.34 3.49 -5.39
CA TYR A 147 3.99 3.38 -4.87
C TYR A 147 3.24 4.66 -5.17
N HIS A 148 2.16 4.57 -5.95
CA HIS A 148 1.33 5.73 -6.21
C HIS A 148 -0.04 5.39 -6.80
N ILE A 149 -1.06 6.11 -6.36
CA ILE A 149 -2.45 5.70 -6.52
C ILE A 149 -3.42 6.86 -6.63
N LYS A 150 -4.50 6.69 -7.42
CA LYS A 150 -5.64 7.60 -7.37
C LYS A 150 -6.54 7.13 -6.23
N ARG A 151 -6.62 7.93 -5.17
CA ARG A 151 -7.43 7.60 -4.00
C ARG A 151 -8.91 7.86 -4.26
N PHE A 152 -9.75 7.26 -3.41
CA PHE A 152 -11.16 7.59 -3.38
C PHE A 152 -11.36 9.09 -3.16
N ARG A 153 -12.26 9.68 -3.96
CA ARG A 153 -12.76 11.04 -3.76
C ARG A 153 -11.66 12.11 -3.65
N GLU A 154 -10.58 11.97 -4.42
CA GLU A 154 -9.60 13.06 -4.58
C GLU A 154 -10.26 14.35 -5.07
N GLY A 155 -9.91 15.47 -4.43
CA GLY A 155 -10.56 16.77 -4.63
C GLY A 155 -11.83 16.98 -3.80
N ILE A 156 -12.32 15.96 -3.09
CA ILE A 156 -13.46 16.04 -2.18
C ILE A 156 -13.00 15.74 -0.74
N ASP A 157 -12.52 14.52 -0.49
CA ASP A 157 -12.02 14.09 0.84
C ASP A 157 -10.53 14.46 1.03
N THR A 158 -9.89 14.95 -0.03
CA THR A 158 -8.51 15.41 -0.06
C THR A 158 -8.40 16.69 -0.88
N LEU A 159 -7.32 17.44 -0.70
CA LEU A 159 -6.97 18.59 -1.55
C LEU A 159 -6.04 18.18 -2.72
N ILE A 160 -6.03 16.90 -3.09
CA ILE A 160 -5.25 16.38 -4.21
C ILE A 160 -6.03 16.62 -5.51
N ASN A 161 -5.34 17.09 -6.56
CA ASN A 161 -5.91 17.12 -7.91
C ASN A 161 -5.74 15.72 -8.54
N PRO A 162 -6.83 15.02 -8.89
CA PRO A 162 -6.76 13.69 -9.49
C PRO A 162 -5.99 13.66 -10.81
N GLU A 163 -6.05 14.70 -11.64
CA GLU A 163 -5.33 14.74 -12.92
C GLU A 163 -3.81 14.70 -12.73
N ILE A 164 -3.31 15.40 -11.71
CA ILE A 164 -1.88 15.37 -11.35
C ILE A 164 -1.50 13.95 -10.93
N ARG A 165 -2.38 13.28 -10.19
CA ARG A 165 -2.15 11.93 -9.72
C ARG A 165 -2.06 10.96 -10.89
N GLU A 166 -3.04 10.99 -11.77
CA GLU A 166 -3.05 10.19 -13.01
C GLU A 166 -1.76 10.41 -13.82
N GLN A 167 -1.34 11.66 -14.00
CA GLN A 167 -0.13 11.98 -14.76
C GLN A 167 1.13 11.38 -14.16
N THR A 168 1.30 11.40 -12.83
CA THR A 168 2.47 10.76 -12.22
C THR A 168 2.40 9.23 -12.29
N ILE A 169 1.22 8.60 -12.27
CA ILE A 169 1.11 7.14 -12.50
C ILE A 169 1.63 6.82 -13.91
N GLU A 170 1.25 7.59 -14.91
CA GLU A 170 1.79 7.47 -16.26
C GLU A 170 3.30 7.69 -16.30
N ASN A 171 3.83 8.67 -15.57
CA ASN A 171 5.27 8.92 -15.50
C ASN A 171 6.06 7.74 -14.92
N ILE A 172 5.52 7.05 -13.91
CA ILE A 172 6.12 5.83 -13.33
C ILE A 172 6.24 4.75 -14.40
N VAL A 173 5.14 4.49 -15.12
CA VAL A 173 5.09 3.49 -16.19
C VAL A 173 6.04 3.87 -17.33
N ASN A 174 6.03 5.14 -17.76
CA ASN A 174 6.86 5.65 -18.85
C ASN A 174 8.37 5.62 -18.53
N ALA A 175 8.74 5.79 -17.26
CA ALA A 175 10.13 5.61 -16.80
C ALA A 175 10.54 4.12 -16.72
N GLY A 176 9.58 3.20 -16.81
CA GLY A 176 9.79 1.76 -16.63
C GLY A 176 10.17 1.41 -15.20
N LEU A 177 9.57 2.10 -14.23
CA LEU A 177 9.56 1.70 -12.82
C LEU A 177 8.40 0.74 -12.58
N GLU A 178 8.58 -0.23 -11.67
CA GLU A 178 7.47 -1.09 -11.23
C GLU A 178 6.38 -0.25 -10.53
N LEU A 179 5.11 -0.50 -10.86
CA LEU A 179 3.99 0.23 -10.28
C LEU A 179 3.36 -0.58 -9.14
N TYR A 180 3.48 -0.03 -7.92
CA TYR A 180 2.84 -0.54 -6.72
C TYR A 180 1.55 0.25 -6.50
N TYR A 181 0.42 -0.45 -6.52
CA TYR A 181 -0.91 0.17 -6.51
C TYR A 181 -1.78 -0.41 -5.42
N CYS A 182 -2.75 0.38 -4.95
CA CYS A 182 -3.68 0.01 -3.91
C CYS A 182 -5.06 0.62 -4.17
N ILE A 183 -6.11 -0.15 -3.91
CA ILE A 183 -7.48 0.38 -3.81
C ILE A 183 -7.66 0.89 -2.38
N GLU A 184 -7.54 2.21 -2.17
CA GLU A 184 -7.46 2.75 -0.80
C GLU A 184 -7.83 4.23 -0.59
N PRO A 185 -8.03 4.60 0.70
CA PRO A 185 -8.46 3.69 1.77
C PRO A 185 -9.96 3.41 1.66
N VAL A 186 -10.37 2.15 1.74
CA VAL A 186 -11.80 1.78 1.66
C VAL A 186 -12.47 1.96 3.03
N GLY A 187 -13.38 2.92 3.15
CA GLY A 187 -14.23 3.11 4.33
C GLY A 187 -15.72 2.85 4.03
N PRO A 188 -16.58 2.82 5.08
CA PRO A 188 -18.03 2.65 4.91
C PRO A 188 -18.72 3.72 4.06
N GLU A 189 -18.08 4.87 3.88
CA GLU A 189 -18.55 5.95 3.03
C GLU A 189 -18.46 5.66 1.52
N HIS A 190 -17.70 4.64 1.10
CA HIS A 190 -17.49 4.30 -0.32
C HIS A 190 -18.50 3.25 -0.80
N THR A 191 -19.14 3.54 -1.92
CA THR A 191 -20.07 2.64 -2.59
C THR A 191 -19.34 1.57 -3.42
N TYR A 192 -20.04 0.48 -3.78
CA TYR A 192 -19.47 -0.52 -4.67
C TYR A 192 -19.17 -0.01 -6.08
N ASP A 193 -19.94 0.96 -6.56
CA ASP A 193 -19.68 1.62 -7.84
C ASP A 193 -18.37 2.41 -7.78
N GLU A 194 -18.11 3.16 -6.69
CA GLU A 194 -16.83 3.85 -6.49
C GLU A 194 -15.65 2.88 -6.37
N ILE A 195 -15.82 1.75 -5.66
CA ILE A 195 -14.77 0.73 -5.56
C ILE A 195 -14.48 0.13 -6.94
N LEU A 196 -15.53 -0.14 -7.73
CA LEU A 196 -15.41 -0.66 -9.07
C LEU A 196 -14.72 0.33 -10.02
N ASP A 197 -15.03 1.63 -9.90
CA ASP A 197 -14.34 2.69 -10.64
C ASP A 197 -12.84 2.66 -10.37
N MET A 198 -12.43 2.51 -9.11
CA MET A 198 -11.02 2.47 -8.76
C MET A 198 -10.32 1.21 -9.24
N ILE A 199 -10.97 0.04 -9.16
CA ILE A 199 -10.44 -1.21 -9.70
C ILE A 199 -10.22 -1.08 -11.22
N TYR A 200 -11.19 -0.56 -11.96
CA TYR A 200 -11.07 -0.46 -13.42
C TYR A 200 -10.19 0.70 -13.89
N PHE A 201 -10.02 1.73 -13.08
CA PHE A 201 -8.96 2.71 -13.28
C PHE A 201 -7.58 2.01 -13.20
N ALA A 202 -7.31 1.27 -12.12
CA ALA A 202 -6.06 0.55 -11.95
C ALA A 202 -5.80 -0.50 -13.06
N LYS A 203 -6.86 -1.15 -13.56
CA LYS A 203 -6.80 -2.16 -14.65
C LYS A 203 -6.21 -1.62 -15.96
N GLN A 204 -6.15 -0.30 -16.15
CA GLN A 204 -5.57 0.32 -17.35
C GLN A 204 -4.04 0.32 -17.34
N PHE A 205 -3.42 0.03 -16.19
CA PHE A 205 -1.98 0.10 -16.00
C PHE A 205 -1.37 -1.30 -15.78
N PRO A 206 -0.07 -1.48 -16.09
CA PRO A 206 0.64 -2.72 -15.78
C PRO A 206 0.95 -2.79 -14.29
N ILE A 207 -0.02 -3.25 -13.47
CA ILE A 207 0.17 -3.33 -12.02
C ILE A 207 1.03 -4.55 -11.65
N ASP A 208 2.19 -4.29 -11.02
CA ASP A 208 3.09 -5.33 -10.55
C ASP A 208 2.67 -5.89 -9.19
N ALA A 209 2.41 -4.98 -8.25
CA ALA A 209 1.95 -5.29 -6.90
C ALA A 209 0.63 -4.56 -6.65
N MET A 210 -0.42 -5.32 -6.31
CA MET A 210 -1.75 -4.77 -6.01
C MET A 210 -2.10 -5.01 -4.55
N ALA A 211 -2.70 -4.00 -3.93
CA ALA A 211 -3.22 -4.08 -2.57
C ALA A 211 -4.67 -3.59 -2.51
N VAL A 212 -5.38 -4.00 -1.46
CA VAL A 212 -6.61 -3.32 -1.02
C VAL A 212 -6.41 -2.95 0.43
N MET A 213 -6.70 -1.70 0.75
CA MET A 213 -6.51 -1.19 2.09
C MET A 213 -7.82 -0.66 2.66
N ARG A 214 -8.17 -1.06 3.88
CA ARG A 214 -9.30 -0.45 4.59
C ARG A 214 -8.88 0.86 5.28
N ARG A 215 -9.80 1.81 5.39
CA ARG A 215 -9.60 3.02 6.19
C ARG A 215 -9.56 2.67 7.67
N ILE A 216 -8.54 3.18 8.36
CA ILE A 216 -8.46 3.16 9.81
C ILE A 216 -9.13 4.43 10.36
N PRO A 217 -10.05 4.34 11.33
CA PRO A 217 -10.69 5.51 11.94
C PRO A 217 -9.71 6.11 12.94
N VAL A 218 -8.93 7.10 12.49
CA VAL A 218 -7.95 7.80 13.33
C VAL A 218 -8.63 8.93 14.11
N PRO A 219 -8.55 8.94 15.47
CA PRO A 219 -9.13 10.02 16.26
C PRO A 219 -8.62 11.39 15.83
N GLY A 220 -9.53 12.38 15.78
CA GLY A 220 -9.21 13.75 15.34
C GLY A 220 -9.28 14.00 13.83
N THR A 221 -9.34 12.95 13.01
CA THR A 221 -9.51 13.10 11.55
C THR A 221 -10.98 13.31 11.16
N PRO A 222 -11.27 14.06 10.08
CA PRO A 222 -12.63 14.32 9.61
C PRO A 222 -13.49 13.06 9.37
N LEU A 223 -12.88 11.95 8.94
CA LEU A 223 -13.58 10.70 8.64
C LEU A 223 -13.62 9.71 9.80
N PHE A 224 -13.18 10.10 11.01
CA PHE A 224 -13.14 9.24 12.19
C PHE A 224 -14.50 8.59 12.50
N SER A 225 -15.57 9.38 12.50
CA SER A 225 -16.92 8.95 12.90
C SER A 225 -17.53 7.89 11.99
N ASN A 226 -17.02 7.74 10.77
CA ASN A 226 -17.54 6.77 9.80
C ASN A 226 -17.16 5.33 10.14
N GLY A 227 -16.28 5.10 11.12
CA GLY A 227 -15.86 3.76 11.53
C GLY A 227 -15.00 3.07 10.48
N GLN A 228 -15.10 1.74 10.36
CA GLN A 228 -14.34 0.95 9.39
C GLN A 228 -15.17 -0.24 8.85
N ILE A 229 -14.83 -0.71 7.66
CA ILE A 229 -15.37 -1.97 7.13
C ILE A 229 -14.80 -3.17 7.90
N ASN A 230 -15.58 -4.25 7.98
CA ASN A 230 -15.15 -5.47 8.65
C ASN A 230 -14.22 -6.32 7.76
N ALA A 231 -13.59 -7.34 8.34
CA ALA A 231 -12.62 -8.20 7.65
C ALA A 231 -13.23 -9.03 6.50
N MET A 232 -14.51 -9.41 6.60
CA MET A 232 -15.19 -10.16 5.53
C MET A 232 -15.42 -9.28 4.31
N GLU A 233 -15.84 -8.03 4.52
CA GLU A 233 -16.04 -7.05 3.46
C GLU A 233 -14.71 -6.70 2.77
N LEU A 234 -13.66 -6.45 3.55
CA LEU A 234 -12.31 -6.24 3.01
C LEU A 234 -11.85 -7.44 2.19
N THR A 235 -12.06 -8.67 2.70
CA THR A 235 -11.67 -9.91 2.01
C THR A 235 -12.45 -10.12 0.71
N LYS A 236 -13.74 -9.74 0.67
CA LYS A 236 -14.53 -9.74 -0.58
C LYS A 236 -13.94 -8.79 -1.61
N ILE A 237 -13.61 -7.56 -1.20
CA ILE A 237 -13.05 -6.55 -2.11
C ILE A 237 -11.68 -7.00 -2.61
N VAL A 238 -10.82 -7.54 -1.75
CA VAL A 238 -9.56 -8.20 -2.13
C VAL A 238 -9.80 -9.26 -3.19
N ALA A 239 -10.77 -10.15 -3.00
CA ALA A 239 -11.06 -11.23 -3.94
C ALA A 239 -11.51 -10.71 -5.31
N VAL A 240 -12.40 -9.72 -5.34
CA VAL A 240 -12.84 -9.11 -6.60
C VAL A 240 -11.69 -8.37 -7.29
N THR A 241 -10.94 -7.54 -6.56
CA THR A 241 -9.78 -6.81 -7.09
C THR A 241 -8.77 -7.78 -7.70
N ASN A 242 -8.43 -8.87 -6.99
CA ASN A 242 -7.49 -9.86 -7.51
C ASN A 242 -8.00 -10.48 -8.83
N LEU A 243 -9.25 -10.94 -8.89
CA LEU A 243 -9.83 -11.55 -10.10
C LEU A 243 -9.89 -10.59 -11.30
N VAL A 244 -10.08 -9.29 -11.06
CA VAL A 244 -10.14 -8.27 -12.12
C VAL A 244 -8.75 -7.85 -12.59
N ILE A 245 -7.84 -7.57 -11.66
CA ILE A 245 -6.51 -6.99 -11.95
C ILE A 245 -5.51 -8.06 -12.36
N LYS A 246 -5.48 -9.19 -11.65
CA LYS A 246 -4.50 -10.26 -11.84
C LYS A 246 -3.05 -9.75 -11.79
N PRO A 247 -2.61 -9.17 -10.65
CA PRO A 247 -1.29 -8.57 -10.52
C PRO A 247 -0.18 -9.59 -10.82
N SER A 248 0.92 -9.13 -11.41
CA SER A 248 1.97 -10.01 -11.91
C SER A 248 2.85 -10.62 -10.80
N ARG A 249 3.12 -9.86 -9.73
CA ARG A 249 4.00 -10.25 -8.60
C ARG A 249 3.27 -10.58 -7.31
N SER A 250 2.29 -9.76 -6.91
CA SER A 250 1.65 -9.92 -5.60
C SER A 250 0.26 -9.33 -5.46
N MET A 251 -0.53 -9.95 -4.58
CA MET A 251 -1.77 -9.42 -4.04
C MET A 251 -1.64 -9.26 -2.52
N ASN A 252 -2.06 -8.11 -2.01
CA ASN A 252 -1.93 -7.71 -0.61
C ASN A 252 -3.26 -7.27 0.01
N VAL A 253 -3.31 -7.31 1.35
CA VAL A 253 -4.32 -6.61 2.15
C VAL A 253 -3.64 -5.72 3.20
N HIS A 254 -4.21 -4.52 3.42
CA HIS A 254 -3.71 -3.60 4.42
C HIS A 254 -4.81 -2.98 5.31
N GLU A 255 -4.67 -2.91 6.63
CA GLU A 255 -3.66 -3.61 7.44
C GLU A 255 -3.66 -5.13 7.23
N PRO A 256 -2.55 -5.82 7.55
CA PRO A 256 -2.47 -7.27 7.55
C PRO A 256 -3.69 -7.90 8.21
N THR A 257 -4.42 -8.70 7.44
CA THR A 257 -5.67 -9.34 7.84
C THR A 257 -5.60 -10.81 7.45
N GLN A 258 -5.42 -11.69 8.44
CA GLN A 258 -5.22 -13.13 8.25
C GLN A 258 -6.33 -13.80 7.42
N MET A 259 -7.58 -13.36 7.57
CA MET A 259 -8.72 -13.87 6.78
C MET A 259 -8.51 -13.71 5.27
N SER A 260 -7.85 -12.64 4.82
CA SER A 260 -7.68 -12.37 3.40
C SER A 260 -6.64 -13.28 2.72
N LEU A 261 -5.84 -14.02 3.50
CA LEU A 261 -4.98 -15.09 2.95
C LEU A 261 -5.82 -16.16 2.25
N LEU A 262 -7.04 -16.43 2.74
CA LEU A 262 -7.98 -17.34 2.08
C LEU A 262 -8.42 -16.87 0.70
N ALA A 263 -8.32 -15.57 0.41
CA ALA A 263 -8.63 -14.98 -0.88
C ALA A 263 -7.41 -14.91 -1.82
N GLY A 264 -6.29 -15.52 -1.44
CA GLY A 264 -5.08 -15.54 -2.27
C GLY A 264 -4.16 -14.34 -2.08
N VAL A 265 -4.25 -13.64 -0.95
CA VAL A 265 -3.22 -12.68 -0.53
C VAL A 265 -1.94 -13.44 -0.27
N ASN A 266 -0.89 -13.12 -1.01
CA ASN A 266 0.44 -13.73 -0.88
C ASN A 266 1.50 -12.74 -0.39
N GLN A 267 1.13 -11.50 -0.13
CA GLN A 267 2.04 -10.46 0.34
C GLN A 267 1.45 -9.68 1.51
N LEU A 268 2.27 -9.39 2.52
CA LEU A 268 1.90 -8.57 3.67
C LEU A 268 2.93 -7.45 3.91
N TYR A 269 2.44 -6.29 4.38
CA TYR A 269 3.31 -5.17 4.76
C TYR A 269 3.77 -5.31 6.20
N ALA A 270 5.02 -4.95 6.44
CA ALA A 270 5.62 -4.72 7.74
C ALA A 270 5.99 -3.23 7.87
N GLU A 271 5.78 -2.64 9.04
CA GLU A 271 5.89 -1.18 9.22
C GLU A 271 6.77 -0.81 10.42
N VAL A 272 7.68 0.14 10.19
CA VAL A 272 8.53 0.78 11.22
C VAL A 272 8.50 2.31 11.00
N GLY A 273 8.45 3.12 12.06
CA GLY A 273 8.46 4.61 11.97
C GLY A 273 7.08 5.26 11.91
N ALA A 274 6.93 6.43 11.26
CA ALA A 274 5.64 7.12 11.13
C ALA A 274 4.67 6.33 10.26
N ASN A 275 3.47 6.13 10.78
CA ASN A 275 2.33 5.65 10.03
C ASN A 275 1.26 6.76 10.02
N PRO A 276 0.77 7.22 8.85
CA PRO A 276 -0.32 8.20 8.75
C PRO A 276 -1.64 7.79 9.45
N ARG A 277 -1.70 6.58 10.01
CA ARG A 277 -2.84 5.95 10.68
C ARG A 277 -2.59 5.67 12.15
N ASP A 278 -1.44 6.09 12.66
CA ASP A 278 -1.09 6.08 14.07
C ASP A 278 -0.95 7.52 14.58
N THR A 279 -1.30 7.72 15.84
CA THR A 279 -1.07 8.99 16.56
C THR A 279 0.23 8.93 17.37
N SER A 280 0.79 7.73 17.58
CA SER A 280 2.13 7.54 18.14
C SER A 280 3.21 7.91 17.11
N SER A 281 4.29 8.56 17.57
CA SER A 281 5.43 8.95 16.74
C SER A 281 6.25 7.76 16.22
N ASP A 282 6.15 6.60 16.88
CA ASP A 282 6.79 5.36 16.44
C ASP A 282 5.77 4.21 16.43
N THR A 283 5.46 3.69 15.24
CA THR A 283 4.45 2.62 15.05
C THR A 283 4.86 1.34 15.79
N LYS A 284 6.15 1.15 16.09
CA LYS A 284 6.65 -0.03 16.84
C LYS A 284 6.04 -0.17 18.24
N ASP A 285 5.65 0.95 18.86
CA ASP A 285 5.09 0.99 20.22
C ASP A 285 3.55 0.93 20.22
N GLY A 286 2.93 0.84 19.03
CA GLY A 286 1.49 0.78 18.82
C GLY A 286 1.09 -0.40 17.91
N ARG A 287 0.77 -0.10 16.65
CA ARG A 287 0.30 -1.09 15.65
C ARG A 287 1.42 -1.79 14.87
N GLY A 288 2.65 -1.79 15.38
CA GLY A 288 3.82 -2.33 14.70
C GLY A 288 3.61 -3.78 14.22
N PHE A 289 3.85 -4.01 12.93
CA PHE A 289 3.80 -5.34 12.32
C PHE A 289 5.15 -5.60 11.70
N THR A 290 5.91 -6.55 12.24
CA THR A 290 7.30 -6.78 11.83
C THR A 290 7.38 -7.76 10.65
N PRO A 291 8.47 -7.79 9.87
CA PRO A 291 8.65 -8.81 8.84
C PRO A 291 8.54 -10.24 9.36
N THR A 292 9.02 -10.50 10.58
CA THR A 292 8.87 -11.81 11.24
C THR A 292 7.41 -12.19 11.42
N MET A 293 6.57 -11.28 11.93
CA MET A 293 5.13 -11.50 12.11
C MET A 293 4.42 -11.70 10.76
N ALA A 294 4.83 -10.95 9.73
CA ALA A 294 4.31 -11.08 8.38
C ALA A 294 4.58 -12.48 7.80
N TRP A 295 5.81 -12.99 7.94
CA TRP A 295 6.14 -14.34 7.49
C TRP A 295 5.39 -15.43 8.25
N GLN A 296 5.22 -15.29 9.57
CA GLN A 296 4.43 -16.23 10.36
C GLN A 296 2.98 -16.29 9.88
N MET A 297 2.37 -15.13 9.65
CA MET A 297 1.00 -15.05 9.12
C MET A 297 0.90 -15.62 7.70
N LEU A 298 1.85 -15.32 6.81
CA LEU A 298 1.89 -15.90 5.46
C LEU A 298 2.01 -17.43 5.50
N ALA A 299 2.82 -17.98 6.41
CA ALA A 299 3.02 -19.42 6.56
C ALA A 299 1.71 -20.14 6.98
N GLU A 300 0.88 -19.54 7.82
CA GLU A 300 -0.46 -20.06 8.15
C GLU A 300 -1.38 -20.13 6.91
N GLY A 301 -1.19 -19.18 5.99
CA GLY A 301 -1.82 -19.18 4.67
C GLY A 301 -1.15 -20.10 3.66
N GLY A 302 -0.07 -20.82 4.01
CA GLY A 302 0.66 -21.69 3.09
C GLY A 302 1.49 -20.93 2.05
N TYR A 303 2.00 -19.75 2.40
CA TYR A 303 2.93 -18.96 1.61
C TYR A 303 4.28 -18.86 2.32
N PHE A 304 5.37 -19.02 1.57
CA PHE A 304 6.73 -19.11 2.09
C PHE A 304 7.69 -18.27 1.26
N SER A 305 8.81 -17.87 1.86
CA SER A 305 9.92 -17.26 1.12
C SER A 305 10.46 -18.23 0.07
N GLU A 306 10.97 -17.72 -1.06
CA GLU A 306 11.62 -18.53 -2.10
C GLU A 306 12.87 -19.27 -1.61
N ASN A 307 13.38 -18.90 -0.42
CA ASN A 307 14.59 -19.47 0.17
C ASN A 307 14.33 -20.71 1.07
N ASN A 308 13.09 -21.23 1.12
CA ASN A 308 12.72 -22.44 1.89
C ASN A 308 12.32 -23.62 1.00
#